data_AF-A0A7S2FEN4-F1
#
_entry.id   AF-A0A7S2FEN4-F1
#
_cell.length_a   1.000
_cell.length_b   1.000
_cell.length_c   1.000
_cell.angle_alpha   90.00
_cell.angle_beta   90.00
_cell.angle_gamma   90.00
#
_symmetry.space_group_name_H-M   'P 1'
#
loop_
_entity.id
_entity.type
_entity.pdbx_description
1 polymer ?
#
loop_
_entity_poly.entity_id
_entity_poly.type
_entity_poly.pdbx_seq_one_letter_code
_entity_poly.pdbx_strand_id
1 'polypeptide(L)'
;VEYKAIVFLIRLVILYQFVVQLIGFLCIYVGLLLYDSGELLEKAGTDAVWWAVFTTVSAYCNVGYAFNNDSLKTVMRHMPFVSFGICWLCLAGNVLFPMLLRWTIILLSSCSKKDNNRKIFWRYLLLN
;
A
#
# COMPACT_ATOMS: atom_id res chain seq x y z
N VAL A 1 10.32 -1.85 -29.42
CA VAL A 1 9.18 -1.25 -28.69
C VAL A 1 8.88 -1.98 -27.40
N GLU A 2 8.96 -3.31 -27.38
CA GLU A 2 8.74 -4.18 -26.21
C GLU A 2 9.64 -3.83 -25.01
N TYR A 3 10.94 -3.63 -25.23
CA TYR A 3 11.86 -3.24 -24.15
C TYR A 3 11.45 -1.94 -23.45
N LYS A 4 10.96 -0.95 -24.21
CA LYS A 4 10.47 0.33 -23.65
C LYS A 4 9.20 0.12 -22.82
N ALA A 5 8.36 -0.85 -23.18
CA ALA A 5 7.15 -1.19 -22.43
C ALA A 5 7.48 -1.84 -21.09
N ILE A 6 8.43 -2.77 -21.08
CA ILE A 6 8.86 -3.46 -19.87
C ILE A 6 9.49 -2.47 -18.88
N VAL A 7 10.40 -1.61 -19.34
CA VAL A 7 11.05 -0.60 -18.49
C VAL A 7 10.03 0.39 -17.92
N PHE A 8 9.01 0.77 -18.70
CA PHE A 8 7.94 1.62 -18.22
C PHE A 8 7.09 0.94 -17.13
N LEU A 9 6.75 -0.34 -17.34
CA LEU A 9 5.97 -1.14 -16.40
C LEU A 9 6.71 -1.29 -15.06
N ILE A 10 8.01 -1.58 -15.09
CA ILE A 10 8.84 -1.68 -13.87
C ILE A 10 8.82 -0.38 -13.07
N ARG A 11 8.98 0.78 -13.72
CA ARG A 11 8.92 2.09 -13.02
C ARG A 11 7.55 2.34 -12.40
N LEU A 12 6.48 1.96 -13.09
CA LEU A 12 5.12 2.10 -12.60
C LEU A 12 4.88 1.22 -11.36
N VAL A 13 5.38 -0.02 -11.37
CA VAL A 13 5.31 -0.94 -10.22
C VAL A 13 6.01 -0.35 -9.00
N ILE A 14 7.24 0.16 -9.16
CA ILE A 14 8.00 0.75 -8.05
C ILE A 14 7.26 1.97 -7.50
N LEU A 15 6.73 2.84 -8.37
CA LEU A 15 5.98 4.01 -7.92
C LEU A 15 4.69 3.62 -7.18
N TYR A 16 3.97 2.63 -7.68
CA TYR A 16 2.77 2.09 -7.04
C TYR A 16 3.07 1.55 -5.64
N GLN A 17 4.13 0.76 -5.50
CA GLN A 17 4.61 0.21 -4.23
C GLN A 17 4.79 1.31 -3.17
N PHE A 18 5.49 2.39 -3.52
CA PHE A 18 5.72 3.53 -2.63
C PHE A 18 4.43 4.27 -2.27
N VAL A 19 3.54 4.51 -3.24
CA VAL A 19 2.28 5.23 -3.00
C VAL A 19 1.37 4.45 -2.05
N VAL A 20 1.24 3.14 -2.23
CA VAL A 20 0.40 2.31 -1.35
C VAL A 20 0.97 2.26 0.06
N GLN A 21 2.29 2.11 0.21
CA GLN A 21 2.93 2.15 1.53
C GLN A 21 2.73 3.51 2.22
N LEU A 22 2.86 4.63 1.49
CA LEU A 22 2.62 5.96 2.04
C LEU A 22 1.18 6.16 2.50
N ILE A 23 0.20 5.75 1.70
CA ILE A 23 -1.22 5.85 2.06
C ILE A 23 -1.53 4.96 3.28
N GLY A 24 -0.99 3.74 3.31
CA GLY A 24 -1.11 2.83 4.45
C GLY A 24 -0.53 3.40 5.73
N PHE A 25 0.67 3.97 5.63
CA PHE A 25 1.34 4.64 6.74
C PHE A 25 0.50 5.79 7.29
N LEU A 26 0.02 6.69 6.43
CA LEU A 26 -0.82 7.80 6.85
C LEU A 26 -2.12 7.32 7.51
N CYS A 27 -2.77 6.29 6.97
CA CYS A 27 -3.99 5.73 7.54
C CYS A 27 -3.77 5.16 8.95
N ILE A 28 -2.70 4.39 9.13
CA ILE A 28 -2.35 3.79 10.42
C ILE A 28 -1.91 4.88 11.42
N TYR A 29 -1.09 5.83 10.98
CA TYR A 29 -0.62 6.93 11.82
C TYR A 29 -1.76 7.84 12.29
N VAL A 30 -2.66 8.25 11.40
CA VAL A 30 -3.86 9.03 11.77
C VAL A 30 -4.76 8.22 12.69
N GLY A 31 -4.91 6.92 12.44
CA GLY A 31 -5.68 6.02 13.31
C GLY A 31 -5.10 5.89 14.72
N LEU A 32 -3.78 5.97 14.88
CA LEU A 32 -3.12 6.04 16.18
C LEU A 32 -3.36 7.37 16.87
N LEU A 33 -3.29 8.50 16.16
CA LEU A 33 -3.53 9.81 16.77
C LEU A 33 -4.98 10.01 17.24
N LEU A 34 -5.93 9.38 16.54
CA LEU A 34 -7.36 9.47 16.87
C LEU A 34 -7.76 8.65 18.09
N TYR A 35 -6.96 7.67 18.48
CA TYR A 35 -7.20 6.85 19.66
C TYR A 35 -6.15 7.19 20.71
N ASP A 36 -6.51 7.24 21.99
CA ASP A 36 -5.53 7.46 23.06
C ASP A 36 -4.64 6.22 23.24
N SER A 37 -3.68 6.08 22.32
CA SER A 37 -2.83 4.91 22.18
C SER A 37 -1.52 5.06 22.96
N GLY A 38 -1.39 6.12 23.77
CA GLY A 38 -0.23 6.38 24.62
C GLY A 38 0.13 5.18 25.50
N GLU A 39 -0.85 4.52 26.11
CA GLU A 39 -0.62 3.34 26.96
C GLU A 39 -0.17 2.10 26.17
N LEU A 40 -0.60 1.96 24.92
CA LEU A 40 -0.17 0.90 23.99
C LEU A 40 1.27 1.13 23.52
N LEU A 41 1.63 2.39 23.27
CA LEU A 41 2.96 2.78 22.83
C LEU A 41 3.99 2.77 23.97
N GLU A 42 3.60 3.17 25.18
CA GLU A 42 4.44 3.04 26.38
C GLU A 42 4.75 1.58 26.69
N LYS A 43 3.76 0.69 26.60
CA LYS A 43 3.97 -0.76 26.74
C LYS A 43 4.87 -1.34 25.64
N ALA A 44 4.83 -0.75 24.45
CA ALA A 44 5.70 -1.11 23.34
C ALA A 44 7.12 -0.53 23.49
N GLY A 45 7.29 0.59 24.20
CA GLY A 45 8.58 1.27 24.33
C GLY A 45 9.10 1.91 23.05
N THR A 46 8.20 2.24 22.10
CA THR A 46 8.55 2.77 20.77
C THR A 46 7.71 3.97 20.40
N ASP A 47 8.29 4.87 19.60
CA ASP A 47 7.62 6.04 19.06
C ASP A 47 6.47 5.68 18.09
N ALA A 48 5.44 6.52 18.06
CA ALA A 48 4.23 6.31 17.26
C ALA A 48 4.54 6.21 15.76
N VAL A 49 5.47 7.05 15.31
CA VAL A 49 5.90 7.10 13.93
C VAL A 49 6.58 5.79 13.55
N TRP A 50 7.51 5.32 14.38
CA TRP A 50 8.24 4.06 14.14
C TRP A 50 7.32 2.85 14.16
N TRP A 51 6.38 2.81 15.11
CA TRP A 51 5.39 1.75 15.18
C TRP A 51 4.51 1.70 13.93
N ALA A 52 4.05 2.87 13.46
CA ALA A 52 3.24 2.97 12.25
C ALA A 52 4.01 2.52 11.02
N VAL A 53 5.26 2.99 10.81
CA VAL A 53 6.11 2.56 9.69
C VAL A 53 6.30 1.04 9.70
N PHE A 54 6.67 0.47 10.85
CA PHE A 54 6.91 -0.96 10.97
C PHE A 54 5.66 -1.78 10.66
N THR A 55 4.52 -1.37 11.22
CA THR A 55 3.23 -2.05 11.00
C THR A 55 2.79 -1.97 9.54
N THR A 56 2.98 -0.82 8.88
CA THR A 56 2.72 -0.65 7.45
C THR A 56 3.57 -1.60 6.61
N VAL A 57 4.88 -1.68 6.85
CA VAL A 57 5.77 -2.54 6.06
C VAL A 57 5.45 -4.02 6.30
N SER A 58 5.23 -4.41 7.56
CA SER A 58 4.86 -5.77 7.94
C SER A 58 3.54 -6.22 7.30
N ALA A 59 2.52 -5.36 7.32
CA ALA A 59 1.22 -5.60 6.71
C ALA A 59 1.32 -5.65 5.17
N TYR A 60 2.06 -4.71 4.56
CA TYR A 60 2.26 -4.69 3.11
C TYR A 60 2.89 -6.00 2.61
N CYS A 61 3.94 -6.46 3.29
CA CYS A 61 4.64 -7.70 2.95
C CYS A 61 3.92 -8.97 3.46
N ASN A 62 2.76 -8.82 4.12
CA ASN A 62 1.98 -9.92 4.73
C ASN A 62 2.81 -10.82 5.66
N VAL A 63 3.72 -10.23 6.43
CA VAL A 63 4.66 -10.97 7.29
C VAL A 63 4.02 -11.33 8.63
N GLY A 64 3.11 -10.50 9.13
CA GLY A 64 2.41 -10.74 10.39
C GLY A 64 3.25 -10.43 11.64
N TYR A 65 4.37 -9.71 11.50
CA TYR A 65 5.15 -9.24 12.65
C TYR A 65 4.48 -8.05 13.32
N ALA A 66 4.47 -8.07 14.64
CA ALA A 66 3.97 -7.04 15.52
C ALA A 66 5.10 -6.54 16.41
N PHE A 67 5.19 -5.23 16.61
CA PHE A 67 6.13 -4.68 17.58
C PHE A 67 5.71 -5.02 19.03
N ASN A 68 4.40 -5.12 19.26
CA ASN A 68 3.84 -5.38 20.59
C ASN A 68 3.77 -6.89 20.84
N ASN A 69 4.07 -7.32 22.07
CA ASN A 69 4.00 -8.73 22.50
C ASN A 69 2.60 -9.35 22.36
N ASP A 70 1.54 -8.53 22.28
CA ASP A 70 0.15 -8.99 22.14
C ASP A 70 -0.26 -9.32 20.69
N SER A 71 0.68 -9.41 19.74
CA SER A 71 0.41 -9.77 18.33
C SER A 71 -0.69 -8.90 17.68
N LEU A 72 -0.67 -7.58 17.93
CA LEU A 72 -1.70 -6.62 17.46
C LEU A 72 -3.14 -6.94 17.89
N LYS A 73 -3.41 -7.93 18.75
CA LYS A 73 -4.78 -8.30 19.16
C LYS A 73 -5.52 -7.14 19.81
N THR A 74 -4.83 -6.37 20.63
CA THR A 74 -5.37 -5.18 21.28
C THR A 74 -5.71 -4.10 20.26
N VAL A 75 -4.86 -3.89 19.25
CA VAL A 75 -5.12 -2.96 18.14
C VAL A 75 -6.32 -3.44 17.31
N MET A 76 -6.41 -4.73 17.03
CA MET A 76 -7.53 -5.31 16.29
C MET A 76 -8.88 -5.17 17.00
N ARG A 77 -8.87 -5.25 18.33
CA ARG A 77 -10.08 -5.20 19.15
C ARG A 77 -10.54 -3.77 19.48
N HIS A 78 -9.59 -2.87 19.70
CA HIS A 78 -9.88 -1.51 20.21
C HIS A 78 -9.79 -0.44 19.12
N MET A 79 -9.13 -0.70 17.99
CA MET A 79 -8.87 0.26 16.92
C MET A 79 -9.36 -0.28 15.57
N PRO A 80 -10.68 -0.29 15.32
CA PRO A 80 -11.26 -0.84 14.09
C PRO A 80 -10.77 -0.11 12.82
N PHE A 81 -10.47 1.19 12.92
CA PHE A 81 -9.95 1.98 11.81
C PHE A 81 -8.55 1.54 11.37
N VAL A 82 -7.63 1.36 12.34
CA VAL A 82 -6.27 0.86 12.07
C VAL A 82 -6.32 -0.56 11.50
N SER A 83 -7.21 -1.40 12.03
CA SER A 83 -7.42 -2.77 11.57
C SER A 83 -7.88 -2.83 10.11
N PHE A 84 -8.81 -1.96 9.74
CA PHE A 84 -9.25 -1.83 8.36
C PHE A 84 -8.09 -1.37 7.45
N GLY A 85 -7.28 -0.41 7.90
CA GLY A 85 -6.07 0.02 7.20
C GLY A 85 -5.07 -1.12 6.98
N ILE A 86 -4.83 -1.96 7.99
CA ILE A 86 -3.96 -3.14 7.90
C ILE A 86 -4.52 -4.16 6.89
N CYS A 87 -5.81 -4.51 6.99
CA CYS A 87 -6.46 -5.44 6.07
C CYS A 87 -6.40 -4.94 4.61
N TRP A 88 -6.67 -3.65 4.41
CA TRP A 88 -6.54 -3.01 3.09
C TRP A 88 -5.11 -3.12 2.56
N LEU A 89 -4.10 -2.94 3.41
CA LEU A 89 -2.70 -3.01 3.02
C LEU A 89 -2.25 -4.43 2.66
N CYS A 90 -2.65 -5.43 3.43
CA CYS A 90 -2.37 -6.83 3.11
C CYS A 90 -2.99 -7.23 1.75
N LEU A 91 -4.22 -6.76 1.50
CA LEU A 91 -4.93 -6.97 0.25
C LEU A 91 -4.22 -6.27 -0.93
N ALA A 92 -3.85 -5.00 -0.76
CA ALA A 92 -3.21 -4.19 -1.80
C ALA A 92 -1.77 -4.63 -2.11
N GLY A 93 -1.05 -5.20 -1.14
CA GLY A 93 0.33 -5.65 -1.29
C GLY A 93 0.50 -6.97 -2.04
N ASN A 94 -0.45 -7.90 -1.90
CA ASN A 94 -0.38 -9.22 -2.56
C ASN A 94 -1.51 -9.44 -3.57
N VAL A 95 -2.75 -9.59 -3.07
CA VAL A 95 -3.87 -10.14 -3.86
C VAL A 95 -4.33 -9.17 -4.96
N LEU A 96 -4.36 -7.87 -4.66
CA LEU A 96 -4.84 -6.85 -5.59
C LEU A 96 -3.73 -6.22 -6.43
N PHE A 97 -2.47 -6.64 -6.27
CA PHE A 97 -1.37 -6.08 -7.06
C PHE A 97 -1.61 -6.11 -8.58
N PRO A 98 -1.96 -7.24 -9.23
CA PRO A 98 -2.19 -7.27 -10.67
C PRO A 98 -3.45 -6.49 -11.08
N MET A 99 -4.46 -6.42 -10.21
CA MET A 99 -5.69 -5.69 -10.48
C MET A 99 -5.44 -4.18 -10.41
N LEU A 100 -4.89 -3.67 -9.32
CA LEU A 100 -4.60 -2.25 -9.12
C LEU A 100 -3.57 -1.72 -10.12
N LEU A 101 -2.64 -2.55 -10.57
CA LEU A 101 -1.75 -2.22 -11.68
C LEU A 101 -2.53 -1.96 -12.98
N ARG A 102 -3.49 -2.83 -13.34
CA ARG A 102 -4.37 -2.61 -14.50
C ARG A 102 -5.21 -1.34 -14.37
N TRP A 103 -5.75 -1.05 -13.19
CA TRP A 103 -6.46 0.21 -12.93
C TRP A 103 -5.54 1.42 -13.09
N THR A 104 -4.30 1.35 -12.63
CA THR A 104 -3.31 2.44 -12.76
C THR A 104 -2.96 2.68 -14.24
N ILE A 105 -2.78 1.61 -15.02
CA ILE A 105 -2.59 1.65 -16.48
C ILE A 105 -3.79 2.33 -17.17
N ILE A 106 -5.02 1.96 -16.80
CA ILE A 106 -6.24 2.57 -17.35
C ILE A 106 -6.31 4.06 -17.01
N LEU A 107 -6.04 4.44 -15.76
CA LEU A 107 -6.03 5.85 -15.33
C LEU A 107 -4.99 6.69 -16.09
N LEU A 108 -3.77 6.17 -16.26
CA LEU A 108 -2.76 6.83 -17.09
C LEU A 108 -3.18 6.92 -18.56
N SER A 109 -3.84 5.89 -19.10
CA SER A 109 -4.35 5.91 -20.47
C SER A 109 -5.44 6.96 -20.68
N SER A 110 -6.30 7.17 -19.67
CA SER A 110 -7.36 8.19 -19.68
C SER A 110 -6.82 9.61 -19.48
N CYS A 111 -5.77 9.79 -18.69
CA CYS A 111 -5.12 11.09 -18.51
C CYS A 111 -4.20 11.49 -19.69
N SER A 112 -3.73 10.52 -20.48
CA SER A 112 -2.90 10.79 -21.65
C SER A 112 -3.75 11.30 -22.81
N LYS A 113 -3.60 12.58 -23.17
CA LYS A 113 -4.15 13.14 -24.41
C LYS A 113 -3.81 12.24 -25.61
N LYS A 114 -4.81 12.14 -26.51
CA LYS A 114 -4.97 11.22 -27.66
C LYS A 114 -3.78 11.28 -28.64
N ASP A 115 -2.67 10.63 -28.30
CA ASP A 115 -1.52 10.43 -29.20
C ASP A 115 -1.61 9.04 -29.88
N ASN A 116 -1.46 9.01 -31.21
CA ASN A 116 -1.70 7.81 -32.03
C ASN A 116 -0.69 6.67 -31.73
N ASN A 117 0.56 7.00 -31.37
CA ASN A 117 1.60 6.01 -31.05
C ASN A 117 1.43 5.43 -29.65
N ARG A 118 0.94 6.22 -28.68
CA ARG A 118 0.67 5.72 -27.32
C ARG A 118 -0.47 4.69 -27.30
N LYS A 119 -1.49 4.83 -28.15
CA LYS A 119 -2.63 3.89 -28.20
C LYS A 119 -2.25 2.46 -28.63
N ILE A 120 -1.32 2.34 -29.58
CA ILE A 120 -0.82 1.03 -30.01
C ILE A 120 -0.09 0.36 -28.84
N PHE A 121 0.71 1.13 -28.11
CA PHE A 121 1.43 0.69 -26.92
C PHE A 121 0.51 0.22 -25.78
N TRP A 122 -0.58 0.96 -25.49
CA TRP A 122 -1.58 0.56 -24.49
C TRP A 122 -2.36 -0.71 -24.89
N ARG A 123 -2.61 -0.93 -26.19
CA ARG A 123 -3.25 -2.17 -26.67
C ARG A 123 -2.37 -3.40 -26.50
N TYR A 124 -1.05 -3.29 -26.72
CA TYR A 124 -0.12 -4.40 -26.50
C TYR A 124 0.01 -4.79 -25.02
N LEU A 125 -0.15 -3.84 -24.10
CA LEU A 125 -0.02 -4.04 -22.64
C LEU A 125 -1.30 -4.60 -21.99
N LEU A 126 -2.44 -4.59 -22.70
CA LEU A 126 -3.74 -5.11 -22.23
C LEU A 126 -4.09 -6.49 -22.79
N LEU A 127 -3.50 -6.88 -23.93
CA LEU A 127 -3.79 -8.13 -24.65
C LEU A 127 -2.89 -9.31 -24.26
N ASN A 128 -1.84 -9.07 -23.46
CA ASN A 128 -0.95 -10.08 -22.88
C ASN A 128 -0.90 -9.87 -21.35
#